data_AF-A0A4S2MPG0-F1
#
_entry.id   AF-A0A4S2MPG0-F1
#
_cell.length_a   1.000
_cell.length_b   1.000
_cell.length_c   1.000
_cell.angle_alpha   90.00
_cell.angle_beta   90.00
_cell.angle_gamma   90.00
#
_symmetry.space_group_name_H-M   'P 1'
#
loop_
_entity.id
_entity.type
_entity.pdbx_description
1 polymer ?
#
loop_
_entity_poly.entity_id
_entity_poly.type
_entity_poly.pdbx_seq_one_letter_code
_entity_poly.pdbx_strand_id
1 'polypeptide(L)'
;MSFLRRLFFHPPPLLRRIHTSSTRIQLRPPPSPAHQQSLDRISHVLHLLESHSHVSTAQTQLAMRGLQQVDAAVRIGVIGRNSAPLLTALLHPPPPIATDLNIWLTTHRSNPTAGLLLRYGPTTQLPSASTDTSGGISTLTVPIDLLRVHSLELLIIPGAKQVTTNPVFFLPNGRVVEVPVHKAVEYLGEGEEGLRALMGVRDEGRETVMRVVSVRGGGGEETGEVRVVGGLEEGVREWVLSGTRGVEGVWVKPAVGAFVRDLLRRAERELEGSLPSPSQLQSQSRSSPAAAAVSTVSPASRPAKNKATEQIIASAITSFTTHAHHTLPTDLGFTARLWHTLDWWKLLWRVDDVTHITRSIILEHFLRDIERDAIFLGGRLFSLVSPSIPPSSSSPSPESESESSSSPPAMEEYIPRTISHERDSIAQALIPTLQLSAQKSVLRFLEISSASIGAGFLTAFAGMDLLLSGGVMGAGVAAAVVGLRKKWKGEMGRFEAEVGERGRRVVDGVERWAWGLGRRGVVEEGVREEGRVRERRELRGLVREALGALEVVAGGAETEKVQGEVKK
;
A
#
# COMPACT_ATOMS: atom_id res chain seq x y z
N MET A 1 74.84 -17.17 50.37
CA MET A 1 74.19 -16.34 49.33
C MET A 1 74.31 -17.11 48.03
N SER A 2 73.29 -17.53 47.28
CA SER A 2 71.91 -17.07 47.17
C SER A 2 71.13 -18.06 46.27
N PHE A 3 69.98 -18.52 46.76
CA PHE A 3 68.67 -18.51 46.09
C PHE A 3 68.48 -19.05 44.64
N LEU A 4 67.50 -19.97 44.51
CA LEU A 4 66.55 -20.19 43.39
C LEU A 4 67.00 -20.99 42.16
N ARG A 5 66.56 -22.26 42.08
CA ARG A 5 65.40 -22.68 41.25
C ARG A 5 65.19 -24.20 41.34
N ARG A 6 64.14 -24.56 42.07
CA ARG A 6 63.54 -25.90 42.17
C ARG A 6 62.38 -26.00 41.20
N LEU A 7 62.13 -27.23 40.72
CA LEU A 7 60.88 -27.80 40.20
C LEU A 7 60.45 -27.33 38.80
N PHE A 8 60.32 -28.25 37.84
CA PHE A 8 59.03 -28.60 37.22
C PHE A 8 59.12 -29.95 36.49
N PHE A 9 58.10 -30.77 36.74
CA PHE A 9 57.90 -32.18 36.39
C PHE A 9 57.31 -32.37 34.97
N HIS A 10 57.48 -33.58 34.44
CA HIS A 10 56.84 -34.14 33.23
C HIS A 10 55.31 -33.97 33.15
N PRO A 11 54.75 -34.05 31.92
CA PRO A 11 53.55 -34.88 31.72
C PRO A 11 53.62 -35.80 30.47
N PRO A 12 52.87 -36.93 30.46
CA PRO A 12 52.74 -37.85 29.32
C PRO A 12 51.59 -37.44 28.35
N PRO A 13 51.49 -38.04 27.14
CA PRO A 13 50.53 -37.63 26.14
C PRO A 13 49.13 -38.26 26.34
N LEU A 14 48.10 -37.42 26.40
CA LEU A 14 46.68 -37.81 26.32
C LEU A 14 46.19 -37.67 24.88
N LEU A 15 45.97 -38.79 24.19
CA LEU A 15 45.13 -38.81 22.98
C LEU A 15 43.65 -38.82 23.41
N ARG A 16 43.08 -37.62 23.56
CA ARG A 16 41.64 -37.43 23.79
C ARG A 16 40.93 -37.47 22.44
N ARG A 17 40.19 -38.55 22.21
CA ARG A 17 39.22 -38.74 21.13
C ARG A 17 38.29 -37.53 21.07
N ILE A 18 38.37 -36.75 20.00
CA ILE A 18 37.39 -35.72 19.67
C ILE A 18 36.13 -36.45 19.20
N HIS A 19 35.10 -36.49 20.05
CA HIS A 19 33.76 -36.84 19.62
C HIS A 19 33.21 -35.65 18.83
N THR A 20 33.28 -35.75 17.50
CA THR A 20 32.48 -34.90 16.63
C THR A 20 31.03 -35.35 16.76
N SER A 21 30.19 -34.49 17.35
CA SER A 21 28.74 -34.68 17.41
C SER A 21 28.16 -34.55 16.00
N SER A 22 28.20 -35.64 15.24
CA SER A 22 27.48 -35.79 13.98
C SER A 22 25.97 -35.73 14.28
N THR A 23 25.30 -34.65 13.88
CA THR A 23 23.84 -34.55 13.81
C THR A 23 23.34 -35.57 12.79
N ARG A 24 23.08 -36.80 13.26
CA ARG A 24 22.51 -37.86 12.44
C ARG A 24 21.04 -37.51 12.20
N ILE A 25 20.72 -37.00 11.00
CA ILE A 25 19.34 -36.84 10.52
C ILE A 25 18.77 -38.25 10.40
N GLN A 26 18.05 -38.73 11.41
CA GLN A 26 17.30 -39.98 11.29
C GLN A 26 16.05 -39.68 10.47
N LEU A 27 16.08 -40.04 9.19
CA LEU A 27 14.88 -40.07 8.35
C LEU A 27 13.96 -41.18 8.88
N ARG A 28 12.69 -40.84 9.09
CA ARG A 28 11.63 -41.76 9.55
C ARG A 28 11.45 -42.93 8.55
N PRO A 29 10.91 -44.09 8.96
CA PRO A 29 10.22 -44.97 7.99
C PRO A 29 9.22 -44.15 7.15
N PRO A 30 9.08 -44.47 5.85
CA PRO A 30 8.28 -43.66 4.94
C PRO A 30 6.83 -43.55 5.44
N PRO A 31 6.21 -42.36 5.34
CA PRO A 31 4.80 -42.18 5.68
C PRO A 31 3.92 -43.16 4.90
N SER A 32 2.75 -43.47 5.44
CA SER A 32 1.70 -44.10 4.63
C SER A 32 1.39 -43.19 3.43
N PRO A 33 1.03 -43.76 2.27
CA PRO A 33 0.78 -42.96 1.06
C PRO A 33 -0.31 -41.90 1.27
N ALA A 34 -1.29 -42.18 2.13
CA ALA A 34 -2.33 -41.23 2.51
C ALA A 34 -1.80 -40.03 3.32
N HIS A 35 -0.92 -40.26 4.31
CA HIS A 35 -0.30 -39.16 5.06
C HIS A 35 0.65 -38.33 4.19
N GLN A 36 1.35 -38.95 3.26
CA GLN A 36 2.24 -38.25 2.33
C GLN A 36 1.45 -37.28 1.44
N GLN A 37 0.34 -37.74 0.87
CA GLN A 37 -0.54 -36.89 0.05
C GLN A 37 -1.08 -35.69 0.84
N SER A 38 -1.46 -35.88 2.10
CA SER A 38 -1.93 -34.78 2.96
C SER A 38 -0.83 -33.78 3.29
N LEU A 39 0.40 -34.24 3.56
CA LEU A 39 1.56 -33.37 3.81
C LEU A 39 1.93 -32.55 2.58
N ASP A 40 1.93 -33.16 1.39
CA ASP A 40 2.24 -32.48 0.13
C ASP A 40 1.20 -31.37 -0.14
N ARG A 41 -0.09 -31.65 0.10
CA ARG A 41 -1.16 -30.65 -0.01
C ARG A 41 -0.97 -29.46 0.94
N ILE A 42 -0.68 -29.72 2.21
CA ILE A 42 -0.44 -28.66 3.20
C ILE A 42 0.77 -27.82 2.78
N SER A 43 1.85 -28.46 2.32
CA SER A 43 3.06 -27.76 1.87
C SER A 43 2.80 -26.84 0.68
N HIS A 44 2.02 -27.31 -0.30
CA HIS A 44 1.66 -26.53 -1.48
C HIS A 44 0.85 -25.30 -1.08
N VAL A 45 -0.16 -25.44 -0.21
CA VAL A 45 -0.99 -24.32 0.24
C VAL A 45 -0.19 -23.31 1.05
N LEU A 46 0.73 -23.74 1.91
CA LEU A 46 1.60 -22.82 2.66
C LEU A 46 2.50 -22.00 1.73
N HIS A 47 3.07 -22.60 0.69
CA HIS A 47 3.86 -21.87 -0.31
C HIS A 47 3.01 -20.94 -1.17
N LEU A 48 1.77 -21.32 -1.50
CA LEU A 48 0.83 -20.41 -2.16
C LEU A 48 0.47 -19.22 -1.25
N LEU A 49 0.24 -19.43 0.03
CA LEU A 49 -0.03 -18.34 0.96
C LEU A 49 1.19 -17.42 1.14
N GLU A 50 2.40 -17.97 1.12
CA GLU A 50 3.65 -17.23 1.11
C GLU A 50 3.78 -16.35 -0.14
N SER A 51 3.48 -16.90 -1.34
CA SER A 51 3.56 -16.13 -2.59
C SER A 51 2.55 -14.98 -2.65
N HIS A 52 1.39 -15.14 -1.98
CA HIS A 52 0.36 -14.11 -1.87
C HIS A 52 0.54 -13.20 -0.65
N SER A 53 1.67 -13.28 0.07
CA SER A 53 2.01 -12.46 1.25
C SER A 53 1.06 -12.58 2.45
N HIS A 54 0.27 -13.66 2.53
CA HIS A 54 -0.60 -13.93 3.67
C HIS A 54 0.14 -14.57 4.86
N VAL A 55 1.29 -15.19 4.60
CA VAL A 55 2.11 -15.91 5.59
C VAL A 55 3.57 -15.56 5.35
N SER A 56 4.35 -15.40 6.43
CA SER A 56 5.78 -15.09 6.26
C SER A 56 6.61 -16.34 5.94
N THR A 57 7.69 -16.17 5.17
CA THR A 57 8.62 -17.25 4.83
C THR A 57 9.15 -17.96 6.07
N ALA A 58 9.44 -17.23 7.16
CA ALA A 58 9.93 -17.81 8.40
C ALA A 58 8.88 -18.73 9.05
N GLN A 59 7.60 -18.36 9.01
CA GLN A 59 6.50 -19.17 9.53
C GLN A 59 6.28 -20.43 8.68
N THR A 60 6.33 -20.30 7.35
CA THR A 60 6.27 -21.43 6.43
C THR A 60 7.42 -22.41 6.69
N GLN A 61 8.65 -21.92 6.84
CA GLN A 61 9.80 -22.77 7.15
C GLN A 61 9.68 -23.48 8.50
N LEU A 62 9.18 -22.79 9.53
CA LEU A 62 8.95 -23.41 10.85
C LEU A 62 7.89 -24.52 10.76
N ALA A 63 6.77 -24.24 10.09
CA ALA A 63 5.71 -25.21 9.84
C ALA A 63 6.25 -26.44 9.09
N MET A 64 6.95 -26.23 7.97
CA MET A 64 7.51 -27.30 7.14
C MET A 64 8.51 -28.16 7.90
N ARG A 65 9.36 -27.54 8.72
CA ARG A 65 10.30 -28.27 9.57
C ARG A 65 9.58 -29.19 10.56
N GLY A 66 8.53 -28.70 11.20
CA GLY A 66 7.71 -29.46 12.14
C GLY A 66 6.88 -30.58 11.49
N LEU A 67 6.47 -30.40 10.23
CA LEU A 67 5.68 -31.39 9.47
C LEU A 67 6.54 -32.52 8.89
N GLN A 68 7.78 -32.22 8.49
CA GLN A 68 8.68 -33.15 7.82
C GLN A 68 9.65 -33.89 8.75
N GLN A 69 10.09 -33.27 9.85
CA GLN A 69 11.08 -33.86 10.76
C GLN A 69 10.43 -34.45 12.03
N VAL A 70 10.78 -35.70 12.37
CA VAL A 70 10.25 -36.41 13.55
C VAL A 70 10.74 -35.76 14.85
N ASP A 71 12.03 -35.48 14.91
CA ASP A 71 12.70 -34.83 16.05
C ASP A 71 12.75 -33.31 15.87
N ALA A 72 11.84 -32.72 15.08
CA ALA A 72 11.72 -31.27 14.96
C ALA A 72 11.61 -30.65 16.35
N ALA A 73 12.48 -29.69 16.63
CA ALA A 73 12.44 -29.04 17.92
C ALA A 73 11.22 -28.12 18.02
N VAL A 74 10.41 -28.28 19.06
CA VAL A 74 9.26 -27.41 19.29
C VAL A 74 9.75 -26.14 19.96
N ARG A 75 9.79 -25.06 19.19
CA ARG A 75 10.12 -23.74 19.70
C ARG A 75 8.96 -23.11 20.49
N ILE A 76 9.25 -22.68 21.71
CA ILE A 76 8.29 -22.02 22.61
C ILE A 76 8.82 -20.62 22.96
N GLY A 77 8.03 -19.59 22.67
CA GLY A 77 8.33 -18.22 23.06
C GLY A 77 7.97 -17.99 24.52
N VAL A 78 8.88 -17.44 25.32
CA VAL A 78 8.61 -16.97 26.68
C VAL A 78 8.76 -15.46 26.66
N ILE A 79 7.64 -14.77 26.77
CA ILE A 79 7.54 -13.34 26.57
C ILE A 79 7.02 -12.70 27.86
N GLY A 80 7.66 -11.62 28.31
CA GLY A 80 7.16 -10.88 29.47
C GLY A 80 8.19 -9.93 30.07
N ARG A 81 7.69 -8.99 30.88
CA ARG A 81 8.55 -8.01 31.59
C ARG A 81 9.32 -8.61 32.76
N ASN A 82 8.93 -9.78 33.27
CA ASN A 82 9.64 -10.45 34.38
C ASN A 82 9.52 -11.98 34.26
N SER A 83 10.08 -12.58 33.22
CA SER A 83 9.95 -14.02 32.95
C SER A 83 10.83 -14.93 33.82
N ALA A 84 11.66 -14.37 34.72
CA ALA A 84 12.58 -15.14 35.56
C ALA A 84 11.89 -16.16 36.50
N PRO A 85 10.79 -15.82 37.22
CA PRO A 85 10.08 -16.78 38.06
C PRO A 85 9.49 -17.93 37.23
N LEU A 86 8.93 -17.61 36.06
CA LEU A 86 8.35 -18.58 35.13
C LEU A 86 9.42 -19.55 34.59
N LEU A 87 10.58 -19.04 34.19
CA LEU A 87 11.67 -19.86 33.67
C LEU A 87 12.27 -20.76 34.77
N THR A 88 12.36 -20.26 35.99
CA THR A 88 12.84 -21.03 37.15
C THR A 88 11.88 -22.18 37.45
N ALA A 89 10.57 -21.90 37.50
CA ALA A 89 9.53 -22.92 37.70
C ALA A 89 9.44 -23.93 36.55
N LEU A 90 9.68 -23.51 35.30
CA LEU A 90 9.58 -24.39 34.14
C LEU A 90 10.79 -25.34 34.01
N LEU A 91 12.00 -24.79 34.13
CA LEU A 91 13.24 -25.46 33.77
C LEU A 91 13.95 -26.12 34.94
N HIS A 92 13.71 -25.67 36.17
CA HIS A 92 14.48 -26.06 37.36
C HIS A 92 16.01 -26.10 37.08
N PRO A 93 16.61 -25.00 36.59
CA PRO A 93 18.01 -25.00 36.18
C PRO A 93 18.94 -25.20 37.40
N PRO A 94 20.12 -25.83 37.22
CA PRO A 94 21.08 -25.97 38.30
C PRO A 94 21.55 -24.58 38.78
N PRO A 95 21.92 -24.44 40.08
CA PRO A 95 22.19 -23.14 40.71
C PRO A 95 23.10 -22.18 39.93
N PRO A 96 24.25 -22.60 39.36
CA PRO A 96 25.11 -21.65 38.64
C PRO A 96 24.43 -21.06 37.39
N ILE A 97 23.67 -21.89 36.66
CA ILE A 97 22.96 -21.45 35.44
C ILE A 97 21.74 -20.61 35.80
N ALA A 98 21.06 -20.93 36.91
CA ALA A 98 19.92 -20.16 37.41
C ALA A 98 20.33 -18.72 37.74
N THR A 99 21.46 -18.53 38.42
CA THR A 99 21.98 -17.22 38.78
C THR A 99 22.36 -16.40 37.55
N ASP A 100 23.10 -16.99 36.62
CA ASP A 100 23.55 -16.30 35.39
C ASP A 100 22.36 -15.88 34.51
N LEU A 101 21.36 -16.77 34.37
CA LEU A 101 20.14 -16.49 33.60
C LEU A 101 19.32 -15.37 34.23
N ASN A 102 19.21 -15.33 35.56
CA ASN A 102 18.50 -14.26 36.25
C ASN A 102 19.22 -12.90 36.11
N ILE A 103 20.55 -12.89 36.20
CA ILE A 103 21.36 -11.68 35.95
C ILE A 103 21.12 -11.18 34.52
N TRP A 104 21.11 -12.06 33.52
CA TRP A 104 20.87 -11.67 32.13
C TRP A 104 19.47 -11.08 31.92
N LEU A 105 18.43 -11.72 32.48
CA LEU A 105 17.04 -11.27 32.36
C LEU A 105 16.80 -9.93 33.04
N THR A 106 17.40 -9.71 34.21
CA THR A 106 17.32 -8.43 34.92
C THR A 106 18.04 -7.32 34.17
N THR A 107 19.19 -7.62 33.56
CA THR A 107 19.96 -6.65 32.75
C THR A 107 19.21 -6.24 31.48
N HIS A 108 18.54 -7.18 30.79
CA HIS A 108 17.87 -6.93 29.51
C HIS A 108 16.36 -6.66 29.64
N ARG A 109 15.85 -6.48 30.87
CA ARG A 109 14.42 -6.33 31.17
C ARG A 109 13.71 -5.24 30.37
N SER A 110 14.42 -4.15 30.09
CA SER A 110 13.90 -2.96 29.38
C SER A 110 14.23 -2.95 27.89
N ASN A 111 14.96 -3.96 27.38
CA ASN A 111 15.40 -4.01 25.99
C ASN A 111 14.56 -5.01 25.18
N PRO A 112 13.50 -4.56 24.47
CA PRO A 112 12.64 -5.44 23.68
C PRO A 112 13.33 -6.03 22.43
N THR A 113 14.54 -5.57 22.11
CA THR A 113 15.32 -6.05 20.95
C THR A 113 16.30 -7.17 21.31
N ALA A 114 16.49 -7.44 22.61
CA ALA A 114 17.33 -8.54 23.07
C ALA A 114 16.50 -9.83 23.08
N GLY A 115 17.00 -10.88 22.43
CA GLY A 115 16.41 -12.23 22.48
C GLY A 115 17.42 -13.26 22.99
N LEU A 116 16.95 -14.28 23.71
CA LEU A 116 17.77 -15.40 24.15
C LEU A 116 17.13 -16.73 23.71
N LEU A 117 17.80 -17.46 22.83
CA LEU A 117 17.41 -18.80 22.39
C LEU A 117 18.13 -19.87 23.24
N LEU A 118 17.38 -20.56 24.10
CA LEU A 118 17.86 -21.65 24.93
C LEU A 118 17.69 -22.99 24.21
N ARG A 119 18.77 -23.77 24.10
CA ARG A 119 18.80 -25.08 23.43
C ARG A 119 19.53 -26.12 24.29
N TYR A 120 19.24 -27.39 24.08
CA TYR A 120 20.00 -28.47 24.72
C TYR A 120 21.42 -28.58 24.12
N GLY A 121 22.44 -28.69 24.97
CA GLY A 121 23.82 -28.90 24.53
C GLY A 121 24.85 -28.73 25.65
N PRO A 122 26.16 -28.84 25.36
CA PRO A 122 27.21 -28.51 26.32
C PRO A 122 27.09 -27.03 26.72
N THR A 123 27.36 -26.71 27.99
CA THR A 123 27.22 -25.35 28.51
C THR A 123 28.11 -24.38 27.73
N THR A 124 27.49 -23.44 27.02
CA THR A 124 28.19 -22.30 26.41
C THR A 124 28.13 -21.12 27.38
N GLN A 125 29.19 -20.31 27.46
CA GLN A 125 29.19 -19.10 28.31
C GLN A 125 28.09 -18.14 27.84
N LEU A 126 27.35 -17.54 28.79
CA LEU A 126 26.45 -16.45 28.44
C LEU A 126 27.26 -15.29 27.83
N PRO A 127 26.75 -14.60 26.81
CA PRO A 127 27.35 -13.36 26.34
C PRO A 127 27.45 -12.37 27.52
N SER A 128 28.65 -11.89 27.81
CA SER A 128 28.91 -10.94 28.90
C SER A 128 28.07 -9.67 28.70
N ALA A 129 27.55 -9.11 29.80
CA ALA A 129 26.77 -7.87 29.81
C ALA A 129 27.52 -6.62 29.24
N SER A 130 28.79 -6.74 28.91
CA SER A 130 29.67 -5.68 28.37
C SER A 130 29.93 -5.78 26.86
N THR A 131 29.47 -6.82 26.17
CA THR A 131 29.48 -6.79 24.70
C THR A 131 28.22 -6.09 24.25
N ASP A 132 28.39 -4.89 23.66
CA ASP A 132 27.37 -4.12 22.94
C ASP A 132 26.69 -5.01 21.88
N THR A 133 25.73 -5.82 22.33
CA THR A 133 24.90 -6.63 21.46
C THR A 133 23.77 -5.72 21.04
N SER A 134 24.12 -4.78 20.18
CA SER A 134 23.19 -3.97 19.44
C SER A 134 22.22 -4.94 18.74
N GLY A 135 20.99 -5.04 19.25
CA GLY A 135 19.83 -5.78 18.74
C GLY A 135 20.05 -7.18 18.13
N GLY A 136 20.14 -8.25 18.92
CA GLY A 136 20.28 -9.60 18.36
C GLY A 136 19.75 -10.73 19.24
N ILE A 137 19.62 -11.92 18.65
CA ILE A 137 19.25 -13.17 19.34
C ILE A 137 20.52 -13.90 19.76
N SER A 138 20.76 -13.98 21.06
CA SER A 138 21.85 -14.76 21.66
C SER A 138 21.44 -16.22 21.81
N THR A 139 22.31 -17.17 21.52
CA THR A 139 22.02 -18.60 21.73
C THR A 139 22.76 -19.12 22.95
N LEU A 140 22.03 -19.73 23.88
CA LEU A 140 22.57 -20.39 25.08
C LEU A 140 22.29 -21.88 25.02
N THR A 141 23.33 -22.70 25.08
CA THR A 141 23.20 -24.15 25.18
C THR A 141 23.40 -24.61 26.61
N VAL A 142 22.48 -25.43 27.13
CA VAL A 142 22.51 -25.91 28.51
C VAL A 142 22.15 -27.40 28.57
N PRO A 143 22.81 -28.21 29.42
CA PRO A 143 22.50 -29.62 29.59
C PRO A 143 21.28 -29.84 30.49
N ILE A 144 20.12 -29.25 30.14
CA ILE A 144 18.85 -29.49 30.85
C ILE A 144 18.10 -30.64 30.16
N ASP A 145 17.79 -31.70 30.91
CA ASP A 145 17.15 -32.91 30.37
C ASP A 145 15.77 -32.65 29.77
N LEU A 146 15.01 -31.70 30.32
CA LEU A 146 13.69 -31.33 29.76
C LEU A 146 13.79 -30.87 28.31
N LEU A 147 14.83 -30.10 27.95
CA LEU A 147 15.05 -29.62 26.58
C LEU A 147 15.42 -30.76 25.63
N ARG A 148 16.12 -31.78 26.11
CA ARG A 148 16.45 -32.98 25.34
C ARG A 148 15.24 -33.89 25.14
N VAL A 149 14.59 -34.25 26.23
CA VAL A 149 13.50 -35.26 26.25
C VAL A 149 12.29 -34.80 25.43
N HIS A 150 12.00 -33.50 25.43
CA HIS A 150 10.89 -32.94 24.65
C HIS A 150 11.33 -32.27 23.34
N SER A 151 12.62 -32.32 22.98
CA SER A 151 13.20 -31.61 21.84
C SER A 151 12.74 -30.14 21.80
N LEU A 152 13.02 -29.37 22.84
CA LEU A 152 12.53 -27.99 22.98
C LEU A 152 13.61 -26.96 22.66
N GLU A 153 13.17 -25.85 22.05
CA GLU A 153 13.93 -24.60 21.98
C GLU A 153 13.11 -23.51 22.67
N LEU A 154 13.66 -22.81 23.67
CA LEU A 154 12.95 -21.71 24.33
C LEU A 154 13.49 -20.38 23.81
N LEU A 155 12.63 -19.56 23.20
CA LEU A 155 12.97 -18.21 22.80
C LEU A 155 12.47 -17.23 23.86
N ILE A 156 13.38 -16.63 24.60
CA ILE A 156 13.06 -15.70 25.69
C ILE A 156 13.22 -14.27 25.17
N ILE A 157 12.17 -13.46 25.35
CA ILE A 157 12.15 -12.06 24.90
C ILE A 157 11.83 -11.17 26.10
N PRO A 158 12.86 -10.69 26.83
CA PRO A 158 12.64 -9.78 27.94
C PRO A 158 12.03 -8.46 27.45
N GLY A 159 10.91 -8.04 28.04
CA GLY A 159 10.39 -6.69 27.86
C GLY A 159 9.49 -6.43 26.66
N ALA A 160 9.16 -7.43 25.83
CA ALA A 160 8.15 -7.24 24.79
C ALA A 160 6.76 -6.96 25.40
N LYS A 161 6.02 -6.03 24.79
CA LYS A 161 4.73 -5.53 25.32
C LYS A 161 3.52 -6.33 24.83
N GLN A 162 3.69 -7.15 23.81
CA GLN A 162 2.61 -7.92 23.18
C GLN A 162 3.13 -9.29 22.77
N VAL A 163 2.35 -10.34 23.02
CA VAL A 163 2.66 -11.68 22.55
C VAL A 163 2.28 -11.87 21.09
N THR A 164 3.27 -12.25 20.30
CA THR A 164 3.11 -12.73 18.94
C THR A 164 3.78 -14.10 18.80
N THR A 165 3.18 -14.98 18.02
CA THR A 165 3.81 -16.25 17.59
C THR A 165 4.90 -16.01 16.54
N ASN A 166 5.05 -14.77 16.08
CA ASN A 166 6.09 -14.32 15.16
C ASN A 166 6.78 -13.05 15.67
N PRO A 167 7.70 -13.19 16.65
CA PRO A 167 8.45 -12.05 17.16
C PRO A 167 9.46 -11.55 16.13
N VAL A 168 9.65 -10.23 16.12
CA VAL A 168 10.47 -9.50 15.17
C VAL A 168 11.66 -8.88 15.91
N PHE A 169 12.87 -9.12 15.41
CA PHE A 169 14.12 -8.61 15.96
C PHE A 169 14.81 -7.69 14.96
N PHE A 170 15.36 -6.59 15.47
CA PHE A 170 16.10 -5.61 14.69
C PHE A 170 17.59 -5.84 14.88
N LEU A 171 18.26 -6.29 13.82
CA LEU A 171 19.70 -6.45 13.80
C LEU A 171 20.41 -5.09 13.68
N PRO A 172 21.66 -4.97 14.17
CA PRO A 172 22.39 -3.70 14.16
C PRO A 172 22.79 -3.24 12.76
N ASN A 173 22.72 -4.12 11.76
CA ASN A 173 22.88 -3.80 10.35
C ASN A 173 21.58 -3.28 9.68
N GLY A 174 20.53 -2.98 10.47
CA GLY A 174 19.23 -2.52 9.98
C GLY A 174 18.37 -3.62 9.38
N ARG A 175 18.80 -4.89 9.42
CA ARG A 175 17.97 -6.02 8.94
C ARG A 175 16.95 -6.41 9.99
N VAL A 176 15.77 -6.80 9.52
CA VAL A 176 14.69 -7.31 10.35
C VAL A 176 14.66 -8.83 10.24
N VAL A 177 14.64 -9.54 11.37
CA VAL A 177 14.55 -11.00 11.41
C VAL A 177 13.33 -11.43 12.20
N GLU A 178 12.51 -12.24 11.56
CA GLU A 178 11.36 -12.90 12.16
C GLU A 178 11.77 -14.26 12.71
N VAL A 179 11.46 -14.54 13.98
CA VAL A 179 11.79 -15.82 14.62
C VAL A 179 10.52 -16.46 15.19
N PRO A 180 9.72 -17.10 14.34
CA PRO A 180 8.45 -17.66 14.77
C PRO A 180 8.62 -18.79 15.78
N VAL A 181 7.57 -18.98 16.58
CA VAL A 181 7.46 -19.98 17.65
C VAL A 181 6.16 -20.77 17.48
N HIS A 182 6.16 -22.04 17.86
CA HIS A 182 4.96 -22.90 17.77
C HIS A 182 3.95 -22.59 18.87
N LYS A 183 4.46 -22.22 20.05
CA LYS A 183 3.69 -21.80 21.22
C LYS A 183 4.32 -20.55 21.83
N ALA A 184 3.51 -19.70 22.45
CA ALA A 184 4.01 -18.56 23.21
C ALA A 184 3.36 -18.50 24.60
N VAL A 185 4.16 -18.21 25.62
CA VAL A 185 3.70 -17.97 26.98
C VAL A 185 3.98 -16.52 27.33
N GLU A 186 2.94 -15.76 27.65
CA GLU A 186 3.03 -14.42 28.20
C GLU A 186 3.07 -14.49 29.72
N TYR A 187 4.11 -13.93 30.35
CA TYR A 187 4.10 -13.66 31.77
C TYR A 187 3.70 -12.21 32.02
N LEU A 188 2.47 -12.01 32.50
CA LEU A 188 1.86 -10.69 32.69
C LEU A 188 2.25 -10.02 34.01
N GLY A 189 2.78 -10.78 34.97
CA GLY A 189 3.29 -10.27 36.25
C GLY A 189 2.64 -10.91 37.47
N GLU A 190 2.91 -10.31 38.63
CA GLU A 190 2.47 -10.78 39.94
C GLU A 190 1.38 -9.86 40.52
N GLY A 191 0.39 -10.44 41.19
CA GLY A 191 -0.66 -9.73 41.92
C GLY A 191 -1.54 -8.83 41.04
N GLU A 192 -1.88 -7.65 41.57
CA GLU A 192 -2.79 -6.70 40.91
C GLU A 192 -2.24 -6.13 39.59
N GLU A 193 -0.92 -6.03 39.45
CA GLU A 193 -0.29 -5.54 38.21
C GLU A 193 -0.53 -6.50 37.05
N GLY A 194 -0.36 -7.81 37.29
CA GLY A 194 -0.62 -8.85 36.29
C GLY A 194 -2.10 -8.96 35.95
N LEU A 195 -2.99 -8.82 36.93
CA LEU A 195 -4.43 -8.84 36.70
C LEU A 195 -4.91 -7.63 35.89
N ARG A 196 -4.37 -6.43 36.16
CA ARG A 196 -4.65 -5.22 35.36
C ARG A 196 -4.15 -5.35 33.93
N ALA A 197 -2.96 -5.95 33.74
CA ALA A 197 -2.43 -6.22 32.41
C ALA A 197 -3.34 -7.19 31.64
N LEU A 198 -3.85 -8.23 32.30
CA LEU A 198 -4.78 -9.20 31.72
C LEU A 198 -6.10 -8.56 31.25
N MET A 199 -6.69 -7.68 32.05
CA MET A 199 -7.93 -6.95 31.71
C MET A 199 -7.80 -6.05 30.46
N GLY A 200 -6.57 -5.66 30.10
CA GLY A 200 -6.30 -4.83 28.92
C GLY A 200 -6.12 -5.64 27.63
N VAL A 201 -6.11 -6.97 27.69
CA VAL A 201 -5.85 -7.80 26.52
C VAL A 201 -7.15 -8.16 25.81
N ARG A 202 -7.21 -7.85 24.51
CA ARG A 202 -8.30 -8.31 23.65
C ARG A 202 -8.05 -9.77 23.30
N ASP A 203 -8.98 -10.63 23.69
CA ASP A 203 -8.83 -12.06 23.44
C ASP A 203 -9.11 -12.38 21.96
N GLU A 204 -8.20 -13.11 21.33
CA GLU A 204 -8.29 -13.49 19.92
C GLU A 204 -8.53 -15.00 19.74
N GLY A 205 -8.70 -15.78 20.83
CA GLY A 205 -8.97 -17.22 20.77
C GLY A 205 -7.81 -18.00 20.16
N ARG A 206 -6.58 -17.77 20.64
CA ARG A 206 -5.35 -18.33 20.04
C ARG A 206 -4.87 -19.53 20.86
N GLU A 207 -5.20 -20.74 20.39
CA GLU A 207 -4.84 -22.02 21.04
C GLU A 207 -3.33 -22.16 21.35
N THR A 208 -2.47 -21.44 20.60
CA THR A 208 -1.01 -21.47 20.73
C THR A 208 -0.43 -20.46 21.74
N VAL A 209 -1.25 -19.56 22.29
CA VAL A 209 -0.81 -18.49 23.20
C VAL A 209 -1.43 -18.68 24.58
N MET A 210 -0.59 -18.90 25.59
CA MET A 210 -1.02 -18.93 26.99
C MET A 210 -0.60 -17.65 27.71
N ARG A 211 -1.50 -17.05 28.48
CA ARG A 211 -1.18 -15.90 29.35
C ARG A 211 -1.21 -16.33 30.80
N VAL A 212 -0.17 -15.99 31.55
CA VAL A 212 0.03 -16.40 32.94
C VAL A 212 0.12 -15.18 33.84
N VAL A 213 -0.71 -15.17 34.87
CA VAL A 213 -0.69 -14.20 35.98
C VAL A 213 -0.45 -14.98 37.28
N SER A 214 0.52 -14.54 38.07
CA SER A 214 0.78 -15.11 39.39
C SER A 214 -0.01 -14.35 40.46
N VAL A 215 -0.95 -15.01 41.14
CA VAL A 215 -1.76 -14.40 42.22
C VAL A 215 -1.44 -15.08 43.54
N ARG A 216 -1.10 -14.30 44.56
CA ARG A 216 -0.75 -14.81 45.89
C ARG A 216 -2.04 -15.23 46.62
N GLY A 217 -2.26 -16.55 46.78
CA GLY A 217 -3.33 -17.09 47.63
C GLY A 217 -4.68 -17.39 46.97
N GLY A 218 -4.78 -17.41 45.64
CA GLY A 218 -6.01 -17.80 44.93
C GLY A 218 -6.05 -19.31 44.66
N GLY A 219 -7.10 -20.00 45.09
CA GLY A 219 -7.41 -21.35 44.60
C GLY A 219 -7.66 -21.28 43.09
N GLY A 220 -7.10 -22.22 42.33
CA GLY A 220 -7.17 -22.21 40.87
C GLY A 220 -8.61 -22.29 40.37
N GLU A 221 -9.09 -21.21 39.76
CA GLU A 221 -10.38 -21.16 39.07
C GLU A 221 -10.13 -21.04 37.56
N GLU A 222 -10.72 -21.94 36.77
CA GLU A 222 -10.58 -21.99 35.32
C GLU A 222 -11.67 -21.16 34.66
N THR A 223 -11.29 -20.06 34.01
CA THR A 223 -12.19 -19.25 33.18
C THR A 223 -11.58 -19.06 31.78
N GLY A 224 -11.88 -19.99 30.87
CA GLY A 224 -11.43 -19.92 29.46
C GLY A 224 -9.90 -19.97 29.28
N GLU A 225 -9.40 -19.58 28.10
CA GLU A 225 -7.98 -19.63 27.62
C GLU A 225 -6.97 -18.87 28.52
N VAL A 226 -7.43 -18.31 29.64
CA VAL A 226 -6.67 -17.57 30.64
C VAL A 226 -6.64 -18.37 31.94
N ARG A 227 -5.45 -18.85 32.35
CA ARG A 227 -5.28 -19.61 33.60
C ARG A 227 -4.71 -18.70 34.69
N VAL A 228 -5.51 -18.42 35.72
CA VAL A 228 -5.05 -17.76 36.95
C VAL A 228 -4.49 -18.84 37.86
N VAL A 229 -3.17 -18.88 38.03
CA VAL A 229 -2.52 -19.98 38.73
C VAL A 229 -2.09 -19.54 40.13
N GLY A 230 -2.71 -20.12 41.15
CA GLY A 230 -2.21 -20.11 42.53
C GLY A 230 -1.06 -21.10 42.69
N GLY A 231 0.18 -20.62 42.50
CA GLY A 231 1.40 -21.45 42.56
C GLY A 231 1.88 -21.89 41.17
N LEU A 232 2.99 -21.33 40.72
CA LEU A 232 3.44 -21.29 39.31
C LEU A 232 3.81 -22.64 38.65
N GLU A 233 3.74 -23.77 39.34
CA GLU A 233 4.69 -24.87 39.07
C GLU A 233 4.15 -26.02 38.20
N GLU A 234 2.94 -26.53 38.41
CA GLU A 234 2.49 -27.75 37.70
C GLU A 234 1.66 -27.47 36.43
N GLY A 235 0.60 -26.65 36.53
CA GLY A 235 -0.33 -26.47 35.41
C GLY A 235 0.25 -25.74 34.19
N VAL A 236 1.18 -24.79 34.40
CA VAL A 236 1.87 -24.08 33.31
C VAL A 236 2.87 -25.02 32.64
N ARG A 237 3.62 -25.79 33.44
CA ARG A 237 4.57 -26.78 32.94
C ARG A 237 3.85 -27.86 32.12
N GLU A 238 2.69 -28.32 32.59
CA GLU A 238 1.86 -29.28 31.86
C GLU A 238 1.41 -28.74 30.50
N TRP A 239 0.91 -27.50 30.42
CA TRP A 239 0.50 -26.91 29.14
C TRP A 239 1.68 -26.67 28.18
N VAL A 240 2.82 -26.18 28.70
CA VAL A 240 4.02 -25.96 27.89
C VAL A 240 4.52 -27.28 27.30
N LEU A 241 4.50 -28.36 28.10
CA LEU A 241 4.92 -29.69 27.66
C LEU A 241 3.85 -30.42 26.85
N SER A 242 2.58 -30.02 26.92
CA SER A 242 1.49 -30.63 26.16
C SER A 242 1.78 -30.59 24.65
N GLY A 243 1.59 -31.72 23.98
CA GLY A 243 1.75 -31.81 22.53
C GLY A 243 3.18 -31.60 21.99
N THR A 244 4.19 -31.55 22.86
CA THR A 244 5.61 -31.40 22.45
C THR A 244 6.30 -32.74 22.16
N ARG A 245 5.77 -33.84 22.72
CA ARG A 245 6.20 -35.20 22.42
C ARG A 245 5.42 -35.77 21.25
N GLY A 246 6.06 -36.62 20.46
CA GLY A 246 5.36 -37.47 19.51
C GLY A 246 4.46 -38.45 20.26
N VAL A 247 3.22 -38.58 19.82
CA VAL A 247 2.27 -39.58 20.32
C VAL A 247 2.34 -40.79 19.38
N GLU A 248 2.33 -42.00 19.92
CA GLU A 248 2.30 -43.22 19.11
C GLU A 248 1.05 -43.21 18.21
N GLY A 249 1.24 -43.44 16.91
CA GLY A 249 0.16 -43.39 15.90
C GLY A 249 -0.11 -42.02 15.27
N VAL A 250 0.45 -40.93 15.80
CA VAL A 250 0.28 -39.57 15.24
C VAL A 250 1.53 -39.11 14.49
N TRP A 251 1.36 -38.64 13.25
CA TRP A 251 2.51 -38.22 12.42
C TRP A 251 3.12 -36.90 12.88
N VAL A 252 2.28 -35.91 13.21
CA VAL A 252 2.67 -34.54 13.58
C VAL A 252 2.53 -34.31 15.08
N LYS A 253 3.52 -33.65 15.69
CA LYS A 253 3.42 -33.23 17.10
C LYS A 253 2.20 -32.31 17.28
N PRO A 254 1.31 -32.52 18.26
CA PRO A 254 0.11 -31.71 18.42
C PRO A 254 0.37 -30.20 18.51
N ALA A 255 1.50 -29.78 19.09
CA ALA A 255 1.90 -28.37 19.14
C ALA A 255 2.21 -27.78 17.75
N VAL A 256 2.78 -28.56 16.84
CA VAL A 256 3.03 -28.16 15.45
C VAL A 256 1.71 -28.10 14.69
N GLY A 257 0.83 -29.09 14.90
CA GLY A 257 -0.51 -29.10 14.31
C GLY A 257 -1.33 -27.88 14.70
N ALA A 258 -1.35 -27.51 15.98
CA ALA A 258 -2.03 -26.31 16.46
C ALA A 258 -1.49 -25.02 15.82
N PHE A 259 -0.15 -24.91 15.67
CA PHE A 259 0.48 -23.76 14.98
C PHE A 259 0.07 -23.65 13.52
N VAL A 260 0.12 -24.74 12.76
CA VAL A 260 -0.28 -24.73 11.35
C VAL A 260 -1.78 -24.42 11.20
N ARG A 261 -2.61 -24.95 12.12
CA ARG A 261 -4.05 -24.65 12.16
C ARG A 261 -4.33 -23.18 12.41
N ASP A 262 -3.65 -22.55 13.38
CA ASP A 262 -3.81 -21.12 13.68
C ASP A 262 -3.39 -20.26 12.47
N LEU A 263 -2.29 -20.61 11.81
CA LEU A 263 -1.80 -19.93 10.61
C LEU A 263 -2.80 -20.02 9.45
N LEU A 264 -3.37 -21.20 9.18
CA LEU A 264 -4.38 -21.39 8.13
C LEU A 264 -5.70 -20.69 8.49
N ARG A 265 -6.16 -20.76 9.74
CA ARG A 265 -7.37 -20.03 10.20
C ARG A 265 -7.18 -18.52 10.14
N ARG A 266 -5.97 -18.02 10.40
CA ARG A 266 -5.63 -16.61 10.24
C ARG A 266 -5.70 -16.19 8.77
N ALA A 267 -5.07 -16.96 7.88
CA ALA A 267 -5.15 -16.71 6.45
C ALA A 267 -6.60 -16.74 5.96
N GLU A 268 -7.44 -17.67 6.44
CA GLU A 268 -8.87 -17.69 6.12
C GLU A 268 -9.59 -16.42 6.61
N ARG A 269 -9.35 -15.96 7.84
CA ARG A 269 -9.94 -14.71 8.37
C ARG A 269 -9.50 -13.47 7.60
N GLU A 270 -8.26 -13.39 7.17
CA GLU A 270 -7.76 -12.28 6.35
C GLU A 270 -8.38 -12.28 4.94
N LEU A 271 -8.60 -13.48 4.38
CA LEU A 271 -9.35 -13.66 3.14
C LEU A 271 -10.86 -13.34 3.31
N GLU A 272 -11.42 -13.49 4.52
CA GLU A 272 -12.81 -13.13 4.84
C GLU A 272 -13.04 -11.66 5.15
N GLY A 273 -12.20 -11.02 5.97
CA GLY A 273 -12.36 -9.63 6.40
C GLY A 273 -12.26 -8.60 5.26
N SER A 274 -11.82 -9.04 4.10
CA SER A 274 -11.77 -8.27 2.86
C SER A 274 -13.01 -8.43 1.96
N LEU A 275 -13.93 -9.33 2.31
CA LEU A 275 -15.26 -9.44 1.72
C LEU A 275 -16.26 -8.62 2.55
N PRO A 276 -17.12 -7.78 1.95
CA PRO A 276 -18.21 -7.18 2.69
C PRO A 276 -19.18 -8.27 3.17
N SER A 277 -19.38 -8.37 4.48
CA SER A 277 -20.29 -9.34 5.09
C SER A 277 -21.73 -9.14 4.60
N PRO A 278 -22.49 -10.20 4.27
CA PRO A 278 -23.86 -10.11 3.74
C PRO A 278 -24.85 -9.44 4.71
N SER A 279 -24.54 -9.37 6.01
CA SER A 279 -25.36 -8.68 7.03
C SER A 279 -25.19 -7.14 7.04
N GLN A 280 -24.12 -6.59 6.47
CA GLN A 280 -23.93 -5.13 6.36
C GLN A 280 -24.70 -4.50 5.18
N LEU A 281 -25.17 -5.32 4.24
CA LEU A 281 -26.00 -4.88 3.11
C LEU A 281 -27.48 -4.64 3.50
N GLN A 282 -27.95 -5.19 4.63
CA GLN A 282 -29.36 -5.09 5.04
C GLN A 282 -29.66 -3.91 6.00
N SER A 283 -28.64 -3.36 6.66
CA SER A 283 -28.81 -2.28 7.64
C SER A 283 -28.77 -0.86 7.04
N GLN A 284 -28.38 -0.69 5.78
CA GLN A 284 -28.36 0.62 5.10
C GLN A 284 -29.65 0.94 4.32
N SER A 285 -30.62 0.03 4.23
CA SER A 285 -31.84 0.21 3.42
C SER A 285 -33.08 0.67 4.21
N ARG A 286 -32.95 1.17 5.45
CA ARG A 286 -34.12 1.53 6.28
C ARG A 286 -34.21 2.98 6.79
N SER A 287 -33.36 3.90 6.36
CA SER A 287 -33.54 5.32 6.69
C SER A 287 -33.93 6.17 5.47
N SER A 288 -35.26 6.31 5.29
CA SER A 288 -35.99 7.54 4.91
C SER A 288 -37.04 7.31 3.80
N PRO A 289 -38.33 7.54 4.07
CA PRO A 289 -39.38 7.59 3.07
C PRO A 289 -39.52 9.02 2.49
N ALA A 290 -40.04 9.10 1.26
CA ALA A 290 -40.59 10.26 0.54
C ALA A 290 -39.77 10.73 -0.68
N ALA A 291 -40.06 10.10 -1.82
CA ALA A 291 -40.49 10.76 -3.07
C ALA A 291 -40.55 9.70 -4.18
N ALA A 292 -41.76 9.26 -4.50
CA ALA A 292 -42.05 8.35 -5.60
C ALA A 292 -42.27 9.10 -6.92
N ALA A 293 -42.11 8.35 -8.01
CA ALA A 293 -42.34 8.66 -9.44
C ALA A 293 -41.12 9.30 -10.15
N VAL A 294 -40.50 8.71 -11.19
CA VAL A 294 -41.05 7.98 -12.34
C VAL A 294 -40.09 6.87 -12.83
N SER A 295 -40.66 5.70 -13.14
CA SER A 295 -40.20 4.53 -13.92
C SER A 295 -39.26 4.84 -15.11
N THR A 296 -38.37 4.02 -15.66
CA THR A 296 -38.01 2.58 -15.68
C THR A 296 -36.79 2.55 -16.63
N VAL A 297 -35.68 1.84 -16.40
CA VAL A 297 -35.44 0.42 -16.72
C VAL A 297 -34.09 0.06 -16.08
N SER A 298 -34.08 -1.02 -15.30
CA SER A 298 -32.86 -1.68 -14.81
C SER A 298 -32.36 -2.67 -15.87
N PRO A 299 -31.05 -2.97 -15.94
CA PRO A 299 -30.68 -4.28 -15.43
C PRO A 299 -29.41 -4.30 -14.57
N ALA A 300 -29.41 -5.29 -13.68
CA ALA A 300 -28.29 -5.96 -13.03
C ALA A 300 -27.48 -5.17 -11.98
N SER A 301 -27.47 -5.76 -10.78
CA SER A 301 -26.75 -5.40 -9.57
C SER A 301 -25.25 -5.20 -9.80
N ARG A 302 -24.83 -3.94 -9.99
CA ARG A 302 -23.44 -3.50 -9.86
C ARG A 302 -23.07 -3.33 -8.38
N PRO A 303 -21.87 -3.71 -7.94
CA PRO A 303 -21.43 -3.50 -6.56
C PRO A 303 -21.40 -2.01 -6.22
N ALA A 304 -21.82 -1.65 -5.00
CA ALA A 304 -21.98 -0.26 -4.55
C ALA A 304 -20.69 0.59 -4.64
N LYS A 305 -19.50 -0.04 -4.68
CA LYS A 305 -18.21 0.63 -4.85
C LYS A 305 -18.07 1.32 -6.22
N ASN A 306 -18.52 0.67 -7.30
CA ASN A 306 -18.39 1.22 -8.64
C ASN A 306 -19.26 2.47 -8.82
N LYS A 307 -20.41 2.55 -8.13
CA LYS A 307 -21.26 3.74 -8.13
C LYS A 307 -20.59 4.93 -7.43
N ALA A 308 -19.83 4.69 -6.36
CA ALA A 308 -19.08 5.74 -5.67
C ALA A 308 -17.93 6.27 -6.54
N THR A 309 -17.17 5.39 -7.20
CA THR A 309 -16.12 5.77 -8.15
C THR A 309 -16.71 6.54 -9.34
N GLU A 310 -17.83 6.07 -9.91
CA GLU A 310 -18.55 6.78 -10.98
C GLU A 310 -18.98 8.19 -10.55
N GLN A 311 -19.46 8.37 -9.32
CA GLN A 311 -19.84 9.69 -8.77
C GLN A 311 -18.63 10.61 -8.57
N ILE A 312 -17.48 10.08 -8.13
CA ILE A 312 -16.25 10.86 -7.97
C ILE A 312 -15.73 11.32 -9.34
N ILE A 313 -15.73 10.43 -10.35
CA ILE A 313 -15.34 10.77 -11.72
C ILE A 313 -16.29 11.83 -12.29
N ALA A 314 -17.61 11.62 -12.16
CA ALA A 314 -18.62 12.56 -12.64
C ALA A 314 -18.47 13.94 -12.00
N SER A 315 -18.30 14.00 -10.67
CA SER A 315 -18.11 15.27 -9.95
C SER A 315 -16.81 15.97 -10.37
N ALA A 316 -15.70 15.25 -10.54
CA ALA A 316 -14.45 15.83 -11.01
C ALA A 316 -14.59 16.42 -12.42
N ILE A 317 -15.22 15.71 -13.36
CA ILE A 317 -15.43 16.21 -14.73
C ILE A 317 -16.35 17.43 -14.72
N THR A 318 -17.48 17.39 -14.01
CA THR A 318 -18.40 18.54 -13.92
C THR A 318 -17.77 19.78 -13.28
N SER A 319 -16.91 19.59 -12.26
CA SER A 319 -16.16 20.70 -11.67
C SER A 319 -15.18 21.33 -12.66
N PHE A 320 -14.50 20.51 -13.45
CA PHE A 320 -13.59 20.97 -14.50
C PHE A 320 -14.35 21.74 -15.60
N THR A 321 -15.45 21.21 -16.12
CA THR A 321 -16.21 21.87 -17.21
C THR A 321 -16.80 23.19 -16.75
N THR A 322 -17.35 23.23 -15.54
CA THR A 322 -17.87 24.46 -14.94
C THR A 322 -16.75 25.50 -14.79
N HIS A 323 -15.58 25.09 -14.31
CA HIS A 323 -14.42 25.97 -14.20
C HIS A 323 -13.95 26.46 -15.57
N ALA A 324 -13.76 25.56 -16.53
CA ALA A 324 -13.29 25.87 -17.87
C ALA A 324 -14.22 26.83 -18.63
N HIS A 325 -15.55 26.65 -18.53
CA HIS A 325 -16.49 27.59 -19.16
C HIS A 325 -16.50 28.97 -18.50
N HIS A 326 -16.28 29.04 -17.19
CA HIS A 326 -16.21 30.31 -16.46
C HIS A 326 -14.91 31.07 -16.75
N THR A 327 -13.78 30.37 -16.85
CA THR A 327 -12.45 30.98 -17.09
C THR A 327 -12.16 31.24 -18.57
N LEU A 328 -12.90 30.63 -19.48
CA LEU A 328 -12.69 30.74 -20.93
C LEU A 328 -12.50 32.19 -21.43
N PRO A 329 -13.36 33.18 -21.09
CA PRO A 329 -13.20 34.53 -21.62
C PRO A 329 -11.88 35.19 -21.20
N THR A 330 -11.38 34.85 -20.01
CA THR A 330 -10.11 35.38 -19.47
C THR A 330 -8.92 34.67 -20.09
N ASP A 331 -8.99 33.35 -20.25
CA ASP A 331 -7.94 32.47 -20.78
C ASP A 331 -7.84 32.50 -22.32
N LEU A 332 -8.65 33.34 -22.99
CA LEU A 332 -8.48 33.65 -24.41
C LEU A 332 -7.49 34.81 -24.65
N GLY A 333 -7.13 35.57 -23.59
CA GLY A 333 -6.13 36.64 -23.66
C GLY A 333 -6.59 37.94 -24.34
N PHE A 334 -7.85 38.04 -24.77
CA PHE A 334 -8.39 39.26 -25.40
C PHE A 334 -8.66 40.41 -24.42
N THR A 335 -8.65 40.14 -23.12
CA THR A 335 -8.62 41.16 -22.06
C THR A 335 -7.24 41.76 -21.85
N ALA A 336 -6.20 41.20 -22.47
CA ALA A 336 -4.83 41.68 -22.32
C ALA A 336 -4.67 43.07 -22.93
N ARG A 337 -3.84 43.89 -22.27
CA ARG A 337 -3.49 45.24 -22.76
C ARG A 337 -2.94 45.23 -24.19
N LEU A 338 -2.29 44.13 -24.59
CA LEU A 338 -1.76 43.91 -25.93
C LEU A 338 -2.85 43.90 -27.01
N TRP A 339 -4.02 43.30 -26.75
CA TRP A 339 -5.13 43.28 -27.72
C TRP A 339 -5.66 44.70 -27.99
N HIS A 340 -5.75 45.51 -26.94
CA HIS A 340 -6.13 46.92 -27.05
C HIS A 340 -5.05 47.79 -27.69
N THR A 341 -3.80 47.32 -27.82
CA THR A 341 -2.80 48.08 -28.57
C THR A 341 -3.08 48.11 -30.06
N LEU A 342 -3.87 47.17 -30.59
CA LEU A 342 -4.33 47.09 -31.99
C LEU A 342 -5.46 48.08 -32.29
N ASP A 343 -5.38 49.31 -31.78
CA ASP A 343 -6.34 50.35 -32.12
C ASP A 343 -6.22 50.78 -33.59
N TRP A 344 -7.35 51.15 -34.20
CA TRP A 344 -7.47 51.50 -35.62
C TRP A 344 -6.46 52.55 -36.10
N TRP A 345 -6.07 53.50 -35.24
CA TRP A 345 -5.14 54.57 -35.61
C TRP A 345 -3.74 54.01 -35.82
N LYS A 346 -3.30 53.04 -35.00
CA LYS A 346 -1.96 52.43 -35.11
C LYS A 346 -1.76 51.59 -36.35
N LEU A 347 -2.85 51.10 -36.92
CA LEU A 347 -2.84 50.35 -38.16
C LEU A 347 -2.22 51.15 -39.32
N LEU A 348 -2.28 52.48 -39.30
CA LEU A 348 -1.77 53.32 -40.40
C LEU A 348 -0.25 53.33 -40.53
N TRP A 349 0.49 53.03 -39.46
CA TRP A 349 1.97 52.97 -39.49
C TRP A 349 2.53 51.61 -39.09
N ARG A 350 1.74 50.75 -38.45
CA ARG A 350 2.16 49.45 -37.91
C ARG A 350 1.16 48.35 -38.27
N VAL A 351 0.95 48.12 -39.58
CA VAL A 351 0.12 46.99 -40.05
C VAL A 351 0.76 45.65 -39.69
N ASP A 352 2.09 45.55 -39.71
CA ASP A 352 2.81 44.30 -39.48
C ASP A 352 2.75 43.80 -38.03
N ASP A 353 2.52 44.71 -37.07
CA ASP A 353 2.36 44.37 -35.65
C ASP A 353 1.13 43.49 -35.38
N VAL A 354 0.13 43.50 -36.27
CA VAL A 354 -1.11 42.70 -36.13
C VAL A 354 -0.79 41.21 -36.03
N THR A 355 0.07 40.70 -36.92
CA THR A 355 0.48 39.29 -36.89
C THR A 355 1.25 38.97 -35.62
N HIS A 356 2.22 39.80 -35.26
CA HIS A 356 3.06 39.55 -34.09
C HIS A 356 2.26 39.54 -32.78
N ILE A 357 1.42 40.55 -32.55
CA ILE A 357 0.61 40.69 -31.33
C ILE A 357 -0.44 39.58 -31.24
N THR A 358 -1.11 39.27 -32.35
CA THR A 358 -2.13 38.22 -32.36
C THR A 358 -1.50 36.85 -32.13
N ARG A 359 -0.31 36.61 -32.69
CA ARG A 359 0.46 35.38 -32.48
C ARG A 359 0.92 35.24 -31.02
N SER A 360 1.43 36.30 -30.39
CA SER A 360 1.84 36.23 -28.98
C SER A 360 0.64 35.97 -28.06
N ILE A 361 -0.51 36.60 -28.32
CA ILE A 361 -1.74 36.36 -27.53
C ILE A 361 -2.17 34.90 -27.64
N ILE A 362 -2.29 34.37 -28.87
CA ILE A 362 -2.72 32.97 -29.07
C ILE A 362 -1.69 31.99 -28.48
N LEU A 363 -0.39 32.18 -28.69
CA LEU A 363 0.60 31.22 -28.24
C LEU A 363 0.79 31.22 -26.72
N GLU A 364 0.67 32.38 -26.08
CA GLU A 364 0.99 32.52 -24.65
C GLU A 364 -0.22 32.39 -23.73
N HIS A 365 -1.40 32.78 -24.21
CA HIS A 365 -2.60 32.89 -23.38
C HIS A 365 -3.69 31.87 -23.74
N PHE A 366 -3.84 31.45 -25.00
CA PHE A 366 -4.95 30.59 -25.42
C PHE A 366 -5.03 29.27 -24.62
N LEU A 367 -6.09 29.15 -23.81
CA LEU A 367 -6.44 27.96 -23.02
C LEU A 367 -5.32 27.45 -22.11
N ARG A 368 -4.44 28.32 -21.61
CA ARG A 368 -3.25 27.88 -20.87
C ARG A 368 -3.59 27.34 -19.49
N ASP A 369 -4.50 28.01 -18.79
CA ASP A 369 -4.94 27.56 -17.47
C ASP A 369 -5.87 26.34 -17.59
N ILE A 370 -6.72 26.32 -18.62
CA ILE A 370 -7.56 25.16 -18.93
C ILE A 370 -6.72 23.92 -19.31
N GLU A 371 -5.59 24.10 -20.00
CA GLU A 371 -4.65 23.00 -20.32
C GLU A 371 -4.03 22.40 -19.06
N ARG A 372 -3.63 23.23 -18.10
CA ARG A 372 -3.11 22.77 -16.80
C ARG A 372 -4.17 21.99 -16.02
N ASP A 373 -5.40 22.51 -15.99
CA ASP A 373 -6.52 21.84 -15.32
C ASP A 373 -6.89 20.53 -15.99
N ALA A 374 -6.80 20.46 -17.33
CA ALA A 374 -7.06 19.25 -18.09
C ALA A 374 -6.00 18.17 -17.84
N ILE A 375 -4.71 18.56 -17.74
CA ILE A 375 -3.62 17.67 -17.33
C ILE A 375 -3.83 17.17 -15.90
N PHE A 376 -4.21 18.06 -14.98
CA PHE A 376 -4.51 17.72 -13.59
C PHE A 376 -5.69 16.74 -13.49
N LEU A 377 -6.76 16.97 -14.26
CA LEU A 377 -7.89 16.05 -14.38
C LEU A 377 -7.44 14.69 -14.91
N GLY A 378 -6.61 14.66 -15.95
CA GLY A 378 -6.02 13.43 -16.49
C GLY A 378 -5.25 12.63 -15.44
N GLY A 379 -4.41 13.30 -14.63
CA GLY A 379 -3.69 12.68 -13.52
C GLY A 379 -4.61 12.16 -12.42
N ARG A 380 -5.68 12.88 -12.07
CA ARG A 380 -6.69 12.41 -11.11
C ARG A 380 -7.45 11.20 -11.62
N LEU A 381 -7.84 11.20 -12.90
CA LEU A 381 -8.49 10.05 -13.52
C LEU A 381 -7.55 8.85 -13.56
N PHE A 382 -6.28 9.05 -13.92
CA PHE A 382 -5.25 8.01 -13.88
C PHE A 382 -5.10 7.39 -12.48
N SER A 383 -5.03 8.21 -11.43
CA SER A 383 -4.91 7.73 -10.05
C SER A 383 -6.11 6.91 -9.59
N LEU A 384 -7.30 7.15 -10.14
CA LEU A 384 -8.51 6.40 -9.81
C LEU A 384 -8.55 5.05 -10.56
N VAL A 385 -8.04 5.01 -11.78
CA VAL A 385 -8.05 3.82 -12.63
C VAL A 385 -6.89 2.87 -12.32
N SER A 386 -5.72 3.41 -11.95
CA SER A 386 -4.51 2.64 -11.70
C SER A 386 -3.92 2.95 -10.31
N PRO A 387 -4.53 2.44 -9.22
CA PRO A 387 -4.08 2.72 -7.84
C PRO A 387 -2.78 2.01 -7.45
N SER A 388 -2.09 1.32 -8.37
CA SER A 388 -0.96 0.43 -8.05
C SER A 388 0.41 1.11 -8.07
N ILE A 389 0.48 2.43 -8.22
CA ILE A 389 1.76 3.16 -8.16
C ILE A 389 1.81 3.96 -6.84
N PRO A 390 2.48 3.45 -5.78
CA PRO A 390 2.89 4.35 -4.70
C PRO A 390 3.79 5.44 -5.30
N PRO A 391 3.76 6.69 -4.79
CA PRO A 391 4.70 7.71 -5.22
C PRO A 391 6.10 7.32 -4.75
N SER A 392 6.80 6.52 -5.54
CA SER A 392 8.21 6.25 -5.36
C SER A 392 8.96 7.54 -5.66
N SER A 393 9.31 8.26 -4.59
CA SER A 393 10.49 9.12 -4.59
C SER A 393 11.70 8.25 -4.92
N SER A 394 12.10 8.20 -6.19
CA SER A 394 13.36 7.60 -6.58
C SER A 394 14.02 8.44 -7.66
N SER A 395 15.16 9.01 -7.26
CA SER A 395 16.19 9.67 -8.06
C SER A 395 16.49 8.91 -9.38
N PRO A 396 16.88 9.61 -10.45
CA PRO A 396 17.17 8.97 -11.73
C PRO A 396 18.51 8.22 -11.66
N SER A 397 18.52 6.97 -12.10
CA SER A 397 19.73 6.31 -12.60
C SER A 397 19.33 5.47 -13.82
N PRO A 398 20.16 5.45 -14.87
CA PRO A 398 19.71 5.08 -16.20
C PRO A 398 19.91 3.59 -16.52
N GLU A 399 19.14 3.17 -17.53
CA GLU A 399 19.38 2.05 -18.45
C GLU A 399 19.36 0.62 -17.89
N SER A 400 18.31 -0.11 -18.28
CA SER A 400 18.40 -1.47 -18.81
C SER A 400 17.13 -1.77 -19.61
N GLU A 401 17.25 -1.80 -20.93
CA GLU A 401 16.25 -2.31 -21.86
C GLU A 401 16.08 -3.82 -21.66
N SER A 402 14.84 -4.28 -21.49
CA SER A 402 14.44 -5.67 -21.72
C SER A 402 12.95 -5.70 -22.03
N GLU A 403 12.65 -6.03 -23.27
CA GLU A 403 11.32 -6.19 -23.84
C GLU A 403 10.58 -7.41 -23.28
N SER A 404 9.24 -7.36 -23.41
CA SER A 404 8.23 -8.38 -23.13
C SER A 404 7.61 -8.42 -21.72
N SER A 405 6.53 -7.65 -21.54
CA SER A 405 5.21 -8.10 -21.04
C SER A 405 4.33 -6.89 -20.71
N SER A 406 3.10 -6.88 -21.28
CA SER A 406 1.98 -5.96 -21.00
C SER A 406 2.35 -4.54 -20.53
N SER A 407 2.52 -3.62 -21.49
CA SER A 407 2.65 -2.18 -21.22
C SER A 407 1.56 -1.70 -20.25
N PRO A 408 1.89 -1.10 -19.09
CA PRO A 408 0.93 -0.23 -18.40
C PRO A 408 0.48 0.86 -19.39
N PRO A 409 -0.77 1.37 -19.31
CA PRO A 409 -1.20 2.40 -20.24
C PRO A 409 -0.28 3.59 -20.07
N ALA A 410 0.44 3.94 -21.14
CA ALA A 410 1.41 5.01 -21.11
C ALA A 410 0.69 6.27 -20.60
N MET A 411 1.29 6.95 -19.62
CA MET A 411 0.81 8.23 -19.07
C MET A 411 0.45 9.25 -20.18
N GLU A 412 1.05 9.07 -21.35
CA GLU A 412 0.82 9.80 -22.59
C GLU A 412 -0.61 9.71 -23.14
N GLU A 413 -1.38 8.64 -22.83
CA GLU A 413 -2.82 8.56 -23.17
C GLU A 413 -3.68 9.47 -22.27
N TYR A 414 -3.18 9.81 -21.08
CA TYR A 414 -3.89 10.61 -20.06
C TYR A 414 -3.61 12.12 -20.16
N ILE A 415 -2.93 12.57 -21.22
CA ILE A 415 -2.66 13.99 -21.50
C ILE A 415 -3.44 14.42 -22.75
N PRO A 416 -4.35 15.41 -22.66
CA PRO A 416 -5.13 15.85 -23.80
C PRO A 416 -4.29 16.73 -24.74
N ARG A 417 -3.95 16.20 -25.92
CA ARG A 417 -3.20 16.93 -26.97
C ARG A 417 -4.06 17.87 -27.84
N THR A 418 -5.37 17.88 -27.62
CA THR A 418 -6.33 18.65 -28.41
C THR A 418 -6.09 20.16 -28.32
N ILE A 419 -5.69 20.66 -27.15
CA ILE A 419 -5.48 22.09 -26.91
C ILE A 419 -4.27 22.60 -27.72
N SER A 420 -3.14 21.88 -27.67
CA SER A 420 -1.93 22.30 -28.38
C SER A 420 -2.13 22.26 -29.91
N HIS A 421 -2.80 21.23 -30.44
CA HIS A 421 -3.12 21.13 -31.87
C HIS A 421 -4.03 22.27 -32.35
N GLU A 422 -5.02 22.65 -31.55
CA GLU A 422 -5.94 23.73 -31.93
C GLU A 422 -5.31 25.12 -31.83
N ARG A 423 -4.36 25.32 -30.90
CA ARG A 423 -3.55 26.54 -30.83
C ARG A 423 -2.77 26.77 -32.12
N ASP A 424 -2.13 25.72 -32.65
CA ASP A 424 -1.40 25.79 -33.92
C ASP A 424 -2.34 25.98 -35.13
N SER A 425 -3.48 25.29 -35.13
CA SER A 425 -4.54 25.44 -36.14
C SER A 425 -5.07 26.88 -36.22
N ILE A 426 -5.34 27.51 -35.07
CA ILE A 426 -5.77 28.90 -34.98
C ILE A 426 -4.66 29.83 -35.49
N ALA A 427 -3.42 29.59 -35.09
CA ALA A 427 -2.29 30.41 -35.51
C ALA A 427 -2.07 30.39 -37.03
N GLN A 428 -2.30 29.25 -37.68
CA GLN A 428 -2.14 29.11 -39.13
C GLN A 428 -3.36 29.59 -39.92
N ALA A 429 -4.57 29.37 -39.42
CA ALA A 429 -5.79 29.66 -40.16
C ALA A 429 -6.31 31.10 -39.97
N LEU A 430 -6.24 31.66 -38.75
CA LEU A 430 -6.96 32.89 -38.40
C LEU A 430 -6.07 34.13 -38.35
N ILE A 431 -4.78 33.98 -38.02
CA ILE A 431 -3.87 35.13 -38.00
C ILE A 431 -3.72 35.76 -39.41
N PRO A 432 -3.54 34.99 -40.49
CA PRO A 432 -3.41 35.57 -41.83
C PRO A 432 -4.67 36.29 -42.31
N THR A 433 -5.87 35.81 -41.92
CA THR A 433 -7.13 36.43 -42.33
C THR A 433 -7.32 37.79 -41.65
N LEU A 434 -6.88 37.93 -40.40
CA LEU A 434 -6.85 39.21 -39.69
C LEU A 434 -5.80 40.18 -40.29
N GLN A 435 -4.63 39.68 -40.68
CA GLN A 435 -3.60 40.48 -41.37
C GLN A 435 -4.13 41.02 -42.71
N LEU A 436 -4.81 40.19 -43.49
CA LEU A 436 -5.40 40.59 -44.77
C LEU A 436 -6.52 41.62 -44.58
N SER A 437 -7.34 41.47 -43.54
CA SER A 437 -8.42 42.43 -43.24
C SER A 437 -7.86 43.78 -42.78
N ALA A 438 -6.74 43.77 -42.03
CA ALA A 438 -6.00 44.97 -41.65
C ALA A 438 -5.45 45.71 -42.89
N GLN A 439 -4.70 45.00 -43.74
CA GLN A 439 -4.12 45.55 -44.98
C GLN A 439 -5.21 46.14 -45.90
N LYS A 440 -6.30 45.40 -46.11
CA LYS A 440 -7.44 45.84 -46.91
C LYS A 440 -8.13 47.09 -46.33
N SER A 441 -8.16 47.22 -45.01
CA SER A 441 -8.77 48.38 -44.36
C SER A 441 -7.91 49.64 -44.50
N VAL A 442 -6.58 49.52 -44.43
CA VAL A 442 -5.65 50.64 -44.69
C VAL A 442 -5.68 51.08 -46.16
N LEU A 443 -5.68 50.15 -47.10
CA LEU A 443 -5.78 50.48 -48.54
C LEU A 443 -7.06 51.25 -48.86
N ARG A 444 -8.21 50.80 -48.33
CA ARG A 444 -9.48 51.52 -48.48
C ARG A 444 -9.45 52.91 -47.86
N PHE A 445 -8.77 53.08 -46.73
CA PHE A 445 -8.60 54.39 -46.12
C PHE A 445 -7.78 55.32 -47.02
N LEU A 446 -6.70 54.81 -47.63
CA LEU A 446 -5.87 55.56 -48.56
C LEU A 446 -6.62 55.92 -49.85
N GLU A 447 -7.40 54.98 -50.40
CA GLU A 447 -8.26 55.20 -51.57
C GLU A 447 -9.30 56.31 -51.30
N ILE A 448 -10.05 56.22 -50.20
CA ILE A 448 -11.11 57.20 -49.88
C ILE A 448 -10.49 58.56 -49.52
N SER A 449 -9.37 58.57 -48.80
CA SER A 449 -8.68 59.81 -48.43
C SER A 449 -8.09 60.51 -49.65
N SER A 450 -7.41 59.78 -50.55
CA SER A 450 -6.85 60.35 -51.78
C SER A 450 -7.95 60.86 -52.73
N ALA A 451 -9.05 60.12 -52.87
CA ALA A 451 -10.21 60.57 -53.64
C ALA A 451 -10.84 61.84 -53.04
N SER A 452 -10.96 61.92 -51.70
CA SER A 452 -11.49 63.10 -51.01
C SER A 452 -10.59 64.33 -51.17
N ILE A 453 -9.27 64.14 -51.07
CA ILE A 453 -8.28 65.20 -51.26
C ILE A 453 -8.27 65.67 -52.71
N GLY A 454 -8.29 64.75 -53.67
CA GLY A 454 -8.38 65.07 -55.09
C GLY A 454 -9.67 65.82 -55.44
N ALA A 455 -10.81 65.40 -54.89
CA ALA A 455 -12.08 66.11 -55.06
C ALA A 455 -12.03 67.53 -54.46
N GLY A 456 -11.49 67.68 -53.24
CA GLY A 456 -11.27 69.00 -52.64
C GLY A 456 -10.37 69.89 -53.49
N PHE A 457 -9.23 69.37 -53.97
CA PHE A 457 -8.32 70.09 -54.84
C PHE A 457 -8.96 70.52 -56.17
N LEU A 458 -9.74 69.63 -56.80
CA LEU A 458 -10.48 69.95 -58.02
C LEU A 458 -11.52 71.06 -57.78
N THR A 459 -12.19 71.07 -56.63
CA THR A 459 -13.13 72.16 -56.30
C THR A 459 -12.44 73.50 -56.08
N ALA A 460 -11.24 73.53 -55.47
CA ALA A 460 -10.44 74.74 -55.36
C ALA A 460 -9.94 75.22 -56.74
N PHE A 461 -9.47 74.31 -57.59
CA PHE A 461 -9.03 74.64 -58.95
C PHE A 461 -10.18 75.15 -59.82
N ALA A 462 -11.40 74.66 -59.58
CA ALA A 462 -12.62 75.14 -60.22
C ALA A 462 -13.11 76.52 -59.71
N GLY A 463 -12.38 77.16 -58.79
CA GLY A 463 -12.65 78.53 -58.33
C GLY A 463 -13.60 78.63 -57.13
N MET A 464 -13.89 77.54 -56.41
CA MET A 464 -14.65 77.61 -55.16
C MET A 464 -13.80 78.17 -54.01
N ASP A 465 -14.44 78.78 -53.01
CA ASP A 465 -13.76 79.27 -51.81
C ASP A 465 -12.92 78.17 -51.14
N LEU A 466 -11.70 78.53 -50.72
CA LEU A 466 -10.78 77.59 -50.06
C LEU A 466 -11.40 76.94 -48.81
N LEU A 467 -12.30 77.64 -48.11
CA LEU A 467 -12.99 77.09 -46.94
C LEU A 467 -13.97 75.98 -47.32
N LEU A 468 -14.73 76.16 -48.41
CA LEU A 468 -15.67 75.16 -48.91
C LEU A 468 -14.94 73.95 -49.50
N SER A 469 -13.88 74.20 -50.27
CA SER A 469 -12.99 73.15 -50.81
C SER A 469 -12.31 72.36 -49.67
N GLY A 470 -11.78 73.05 -48.66
CA GLY A 470 -11.20 72.43 -47.47
C GLY A 470 -12.22 71.62 -46.67
N GLY A 471 -13.48 72.07 -46.64
CA GLY A 471 -14.61 71.33 -46.06
C GLY A 471 -14.88 70.00 -46.76
N VAL A 472 -14.89 69.97 -48.10
CA VAL A 472 -15.06 68.72 -48.88
C VAL A 472 -13.92 67.74 -48.60
N MET A 473 -12.67 68.24 -48.61
CA MET A 473 -11.49 67.44 -48.29
C MET A 473 -11.56 66.86 -46.87
N GLY A 474 -11.85 67.70 -45.87
CA GLY A 474 -11.91 67.28 -44.46
C GLY A 474 -13.07 66.33 -44.17
N ALA A 475 -14.23 66.53 -44.78
CA ALA A 475 -15.41 65.69 -44.56
C ALA A 475 -15.20 64.25 -45.07
N GLY A 476 -14.62 64.06 -46.25
CA GLY A 476 -14.38 62.71 -46.77
C GLY A 476 -13.27 61.97 -46.02
N VAL A 477 -12.23 62.66 -45.55
CA VAL A 477 -11.21 62.07 -44.65
C VAL A 477 -11.83 61.67 -43.31
N ALA A 478 -12.66 62.52 -42.70
CA ALA A 478 -13.36 62.19 -41.47
C ALA A 478 -14.29 60.97 -41.63
N ALA A 479 -15.01 60.88 -42.76
CA ALA A 479 -15.84 59.72 -43.09
C ALA A 479 -15.01 58.45 -43.27
N ALA A 480 -13.82 58.54 -43.91
CA ALA A 480 -12.89 57.43 -44.07
C ALA A 480 -12.42 56.90 -42.70
N VAL A 481 -12.07 57.79 -41.76
CA VAL A 481 -11.66 57.43 -40.39
C VAL A 481 -12.78 56.73 -39.63
N VAL A 482 -14.01 57.26 -39.68
CA VAL A 482 -15.17 56.64 -39.01
C VAL A 482 -15.47 55.26 -39.59
N GLY A 483 -15.38 55.11 -40.91
CA GLY A 483 -15.53 53.83 -41.60
C GLY A 483 -14.46 52.82 -41.21
N LEU A 484 -13.20 53.24 -41.15
CA LEU A 484 -12.05 52.42 -40.74
C LEU A 484 -12.22 51.92 -39.30
N ARG A 485 -12.54 52.82 -38.36
CA ARG A 485 -12.77 52.49 -36.95
C ARG A 485 -13.88 51.44 -36.80
N LYS A 486 -15.02 51.64 -37.47
CA LYS A 486 -16.17 50.72 -37.38
C LYS A 486 -15.85 49.35 -37.98
N LYS A 487 -15.26 49.32 -39.18
CA LYS A 487 -14.89 48.07 -39.86
C LYS A 487 -13.84 47.29 -39.07
N TRP A 488 -12.77 47.95 -38.63
CA TRP A 488 -11.70 47.30 -37.87
C TRP A 488 -12.19 46.72 -36.55
N LYS A 489 -12.97 47.48 -35.76
CA LYS A 489 -13.58 46.96 -34.53
C LYS A 489 -14.50 45.77 -34.80
N GLY A 490 -15.22 45.78 -35.93
CA GLY A 490 -16.04 44.66 -36.36
C GLY A 490 -15.23 43.41 -36.67
N GLU A 491 -14.13 43.52 -37.42
CA GLU A 491 -13.26 42.37 -37.73
C GLU A 491 -12.56 41.82 -36.48
N MET A 492 -12.09 42.68 -35.58
CA MET A 492 -11.52 42.28 -34.28
C MET A 492 -12.55 41.50 -33.44
N GLY A 493 -13.79 41.98 -33.37
CA GLY A 493 -14.86 41.28 -32.65
C GLY A 493 -15.26 39.95 -33.29
N ARG A 494 -15.23 39.84 -34.63
CA ARG A 494 -15.47 38.57 -35.33
C ARG A 494 -14.36 37.56 -35.06
N PHE A 495 -13.12 38.02 -35.08
CA PHE A 495 -11.96 37.20 -34.76
C PHE A 495 -12.05 36.67 -33.31
N GLU A 496 -12.34 37.54 -32.35
CA GLU A 496 -12.54 37.18 -30.94
C GLU A 496 -13.66 36.14 -30.79
N ALA A 497 -14.79 36.33 -31.49
CA ALA A 497 -15.90 35.38 -31.48
C ALA A 497 -15.50 34.02 -32.07
N GLU A 498 -14.74 33.99 -33.17
CA GLU A 498 -14.31 32.74 -33.80
C GLU A 498 -13.29 31.98 -32.94
N VAL A 499 -12.32 32.68 -32.34
CA VAL A 499 -11.34 32.08 -31.43
C VAL A 499 -12.04 31.58 -30.16
N GLY A 500 -12.99 32.34 -29.62
CA GLY A 500 -13.79 31.92 -28.47
C GLY A 500 -14.64 30.68 -28.75
N GLU A 501 -15.22 30.59 -29.95
CA GLU A 501 -16.01 29.42 -30.37
C GLU A 501 -15.13 28.17 -30.57
N ARG A 502 -13.92 28.32 -31.13
CA ARG A 502 -12.93 27.23 -31.15
C ARG A 502 -12.51 26.83 -29.75
N GLY A 503 -12.33 27.79 -28.84
CA GLY A 503 -12.05 27.54 -27.43
C GLY A 503 -13.12 26.68 -26.75
N ARG A 504 -14.41 27.00 -26.96
CA ARG A 504 -15.52 26.18 -26.45
C ARG A 504 -15.49 24.75 -26.99
N ARG A 505 -15.29 24.58 -28.29
CA ARG A 505 -15.21 23.24 -28.91
C ARG A 505 -14.07 22.40 -28.34
N VAL A 506 -12.94 23.02 -28.00
CA VAL A 506 -11.81 22.34 -27.36
C VAL A 506 -12.19 21.85 -25.97
N VAL A 507 -12.84 22.69 -25.16
CA VAL A 507 -13.33 22.31 -23.82
C VAL A 507 -14.30 21.13 -23.92
N ASP A 508 -15.26 21.16 -24.84
CA ASP A 508 -16.19 20.05 -25.09
C ASP A 508 -15.47 18.77 -25.56
N GLY A 509 -14.36 18.92 -26.29
CA GLY A 509 -13.49 17.83 -26.69
C GLY A 509 -12.78 17.16 -25.51
N VAL A 510 -12.22 17.96 -24.61
CA VAL A 510 -11.56 17.50 -23.38
C VAL A 510 -12.57 16.84 -22.44
N GLU A 511 -13.78 17.39 -22.30
CA GLU A 511 -14.84 16.76 -21.52
C GLU A 511 -15.18 15.36 -22.04
N ARG A 512 -15.41 15.23 -23.35
CA ARG A 512 -15.72 13.94 -23.97
C ARG A 512 -14.59 12.93 -23.80
N TRP A 513 -13.34 13.39 -23.93
CA TRP A 513 -12.16 12.58 -23.67
C TRP A 513 -12.11 12.08 -22.22
N ALA A 514 -12.36 12.97 -21.24
CA ALA A 514 -12.38 12.63 -19.82
C ALA A 514 -13.47 11.62 -19.47
N TRP A 515 -14.69 11.78 -20.03
CA TRP A 515 -15.76 10.79 -19.90
C TRP A 515 -15.41 9.45 -20.55
N GLY A 516 -14.68 9.48 -21.67
CA GLY A 516 -14.17 8.27 -22.33
C GLY A 516 -13.22 7.49 -21.43
N LEU A 517 -12.27 8.17 -20.79
CA LEU A 517 -11.33 7.57 -19.84
C LEU A 517 -12.03 7.04 -18.60
N GLY A 518 -12.94 7.81 -18.00
CA GLY A 518 -13.70 7.38 -16.83
C GLY A 518 -14.49 6.09 -17.09
N ARG A 519 -15.14 5.97 -18.26
CA ARG A 519 -15.85 4.75 -18.64
C ARG A 519 -14.93 3.55 -18.85
N ARG A 520 -13.77 3.73 -19.50
CA ARG A 520 -12.78 2.66 -19.67
C ARG A 520 -12.26 2.17 -18.32
N GLY A 521 -11.92 3.09 -17.44
CA GLY A 521 -11.43 2.79 -16.11
C GLY A 521 -12.38 1.99 -15.23
N VAL A 522 -13.67 2.35 -15.22
CA VAL A 522 -14.70 1.63 -14.45
C VAL A 522 -14.92 0.20 -14.96
N VAL A 523 -14.78 -0.02 -16.27
CA VAL A 523 -14.90 -1.36 -16.86
C VAL A 523 -13.69 -2.22 -16.52
N GLU A 524 -12.48 -1.68 -16.63
CA GLU A 524 -11.25 -2.40 -16.26
C GLU A 524 -11.16 -2.71 -14.76
N GLU A 525 -11.56 -1.77 -13.91
CA GLU A 525 -11.62 -1.98 -12.45
C GLU A 525 -12.64 -3.07 -12.08
N GLY A 526 -13.81 -3.09 -12.75
CA GLY A 526 -14.82 -4.13 -12.55
C GLY A 526 -14.33 -5.53 -12.88
N VAL A 527 -13.67 -5.70 -14.03
CA VAL A 527 -13.10 -6.99 -14.46
C VAL A 527 -11.96 -7.43 -13.53
N ARG A 528 -11.12 -6.49 -13.10
CA ARG A 528 -9.99 -6.78 -12.19
C ARG A 528 -10.46 -7.19 -10.79
N GLU A 529 -11.49 -6.54 -10.26
CA GLU A 529 -12.08 -6.91 -8.97
C GLU A 529 -12.76 -8.26 -9.02
N GLU A 530 -13.49 -8.59 -10.10
CA GLU A 530 -14.05 -9.94 -10.28
C GLU A 530 -12.97 -11.03 -10.32
N GLY A 531 -11.86 -10.78 -11.01
CA GLY A 531 -10.70 -11.67 -11.02
C GLY A 531 -10.11 -11.91 -9.62
N ARG A 532 -9.91 -10.83 -8.86
CA ARG A 532 -9.40 -10.91 -7.48
C ARG A 532 -10.35 -11.62 -6.53
N VAL A 533 -11.66 -11.40 -6.66
CA VAL A 533 -12.67 -12.09 -5.85
C VAL A 533 -12.69 -13.58 -6.15
N ARG A 534 -12.53 -13.96 -7.42
CA ARG A 534 -12.43 -15.36 -7.85
C ARG A 534 -11.18 -16.03 -7.29
N GLU A 535 -10.02 -15.42 -7.46
CA GLU A 535 -8.74 -15.91 -6.93
C GLU A 535 -8.78 -16.09 -5.41
N ARG A 536 -9.35 -15.13 -4.66
CA ARG A 536 -9.53 -15.26 -3.20
C ARG A 536 -10.44 -16.41 -2.82
N ARG A 537 -11.53 -16.65 -3.57
CA ARG A 537 -12.44 -17.77 -3.34
C ARG A 537 -11.74 -19.11 -3.58
N GLU A 538 -10.93 -19.19 -4.63
CA GLU A 538 -10.13 -20.38 -4.96
C GLU A 538 -9.08 -20.65 -3.88
N LEU A 539 -8.28 -19.64 -3.49
CA LEU A 539 -7.31 -19.74 -2.38
C LEU A 539 -7.97 -20.17 -1.08
N ARG A 540 -9.14 -19.61 -0.75
CA ARG A 540 -9.90 -20.01 0.45
C ARG A 540 -10.36 -21.47 0.38
N GLY A 541 -10.75 -21.96 -0.80
CA GLY A 541 -11.07 -23.37 -1.01
C GLY A 541 -9.87 -24.25 -0.65
N LEU A 542 -8.69 -23.90 -1.17
CA LEU A 542 -7.44 -24.60 -0.90
C LEU A 542 -7.04 -24.57 0.59
N VAL A 543 -7.24 -23.44 1.28
CA VAL A 543 -6.97 -23.32 2.72
C VAL A 543 -7.86 -24.25 3.54
N ARG A 544 -9.16 -24.35 3.21
CA ARG A 544 -10.08 -25.27 3.88
C ARG A 544 -9.74 -26.73 3.62
N GLU A 545 -9.32 -27.05 2.40
CA GLU A 545 -8.80 -28.40 2.08
C GLU A 545 -7.54 -28.74 2.87
N ALA A 546 -6.61 -27.78 3.03
CA ALA A 546 -5.41 -27.97 3.85
C ALA A 546 -5.73 -28.16 5.34
N LEU A 547 -6.72 -27.45 5.87
CA LEU A 547 -7.21 -27.66 7.24
C LEU A 547 -7.75 -29.09 7.43
N GLY A 548 -8.55 -29.60 6.49
CA GLY A 548 -9.03 -30.99 6.53
C GLY A 548 -7.90 -32.02 6.41
N ALA A 549 -6.90 -31.75 5.54
CA ALA A 549 -5.72 -32.61 5.43
C ALA A 549 -4.89 -32.63 6.72
N LEU A 550 -4.82 -31.50 7.44
CA LEU A 550 -4.12 -31.40 8.72
C LEU A 550 -4.79 -32.25 9.80
N GLU A 551 -6.11 -32.32 9.85
CA GLU A 551 -6.85 -33.16 10.80
C GLU A 551 -6.55 -34.66 10.62
N VAL A 552 -6.41 -35.12 9.37
CA VAL A 552 -6.04 -36.51 9.06
C VAL A 552 -4.64 -36.85 9.58
N VAL A 553 -3.68 -35.93 9.42
CA VAL A 553 -2.27 -36.16 9.76
C VAL A 553 -1.99 -35.94 11.27
N ALA A 554 -2.71 -35.01 11.89
CA ALA A 554 -2.59 -34.70 13.31
C ALA A 554 -3.32 -35.72 14.21
N GLY A 555 -4.08 -36.65 13.62
CA GLY A 555 -4.91 -37.62 14.34
C GLY A 555 -6.08 -36.92 15.01
N GLY A 556 -7.31 -37.28 14.64
CA GLY A 556 -8.54 -36.68 15.17
C GLY A 556 -8.59 -36.69 16.71
N ALA A 557 -8.16 -35.59 17.32
CA ALA A 557 -8.56 -35.23 18.66
C ALA A 557 -10.05 -34.86 18.55
N GLU A 558 -10.89 -35.57 19.31
CA GLU A 558 -12.34 -35.42 19.41
C GLU A 558 -13.17 -36.14 18.34
N THR A 559 -13.37 -37.45 18.51
CA THR A 559 -14.69 -38.11 18.21
C THR A 559 -14.84 -39.52 18.78
N GLU A 560 -13.87 -40.07 19.53
CA GLU A 560 -13.97 -41.46 20.03
C GLU A 560 -13.91 -41.59 21.57
N LYS A 561 -14.38 -40.58 22.32
CA LYS A 561 -14.59 -40.70 23.78
C LYS A 561 -16.04 -40.55 24.26
N VAL A 562 -17.01 -40.32 23.37
CA VAL A 562 -18.43 -40.18 23.76
C VAL A 562 -19.27 -41.44 23.47
N GLN A 563 -18.74 -42.47 22.81
CA GLN A 563 -19.49 -43.72 22.54
C GLN A 563 -19.10 -44.94 23.39
N GLY A 564 -18.18 -44.79 24.36
CA GLY A 564 -17.76 -45.89 25.25
C GLY A 564 -18.47 -45.97 26.61
N GLU A 565 -19.17 -44.92 27.05
CA GLU A 565 -19.73 -44.84 28.41
C GLU A 565 -21.27 -44.84 28.46
N VAL A 566 -21.91 -45.44 27.46
CA VAL A 566 -23.33 -45.85 27.51
C VAL A 566 -23.43 -47.33 27.13
N LYS A 567 -22.66 -48.18 27.82
CA LYS A 567 -22.96 -49.61 27.97
C LYS A 567 -22.10 -50.22 29.08
N LYS A 568 -22.46 -49.92 30.32
CA LYS A 568 -22.49 -50.90 31.41
C LYS A 568 -23.41 -50.43 32.52
#